data_AF-A0A091APX6-F1
#
_entry.id   AF-A0A091APX6-F1
#
_cell.length_a   1.000
_cell.length_b   1.000
_cell.length_c   1.000
_cell.angle_alpha   90.00
_cell.angle_beta   90.00
_cell.angle_gamma   90.00
#
_symmetry.space_group_name_H-M   'P 1'
#
loop_
_entity.id
_entity.type
_entity.pdbx_description
1 polymer ?
#
loop_
_entity_poly.entity_id
_entity_poly.type
_entity_poly.pdbx_seq_one_letter_code
_entity_poly.pdbx_strand_id
1 'polypeptide(L)'
;MSLTRVRDIALSLMALVGLYLLYFAPDRDYGWIGNAILIGSAWITFYLWSKSAPLAGLSWSLGEQLATLSLAFTGVVAVFFVLKMQQMGWQVTDLKQPGVRSLGRNIVLMLVLSYVLMAALRARAGQEAVEDERDRQIAARAAAHAHIVLVVALIGLVLNLGFGGSVFASYATPLNIAHWLIGLLIASILAEHFSAVWQYRRDRA
;
A
#
# COMPACT_ATOMS: atom_id res chain seq x y z
N MET A 1 7.43 23.93 -23.03
CA MET A 1 7.20 22.87 -22.02
C MET A 1 8.53 22.18 -21.78
N SER A 2 9.07 22.14 -20.54
CA SER A 2 10.42 21.61 -20.32
C SER A 2 10.48 20.08 -20.57
N LEU A 3 11.60 19.58 -21.11
CA LEU A 3 11.83 18.16 -21.35
C LEU A 3 11.61 17.29 -20.09
N THR A 4 11.85 17.86 -18.90
CA THR A 4 11.56 17.23 -17.61
C THR A 4 10.06 16.97 -17.39
N ARG A 5 9.18 17.93 -17.73
CA ARG A 5 7.73 17.74 -17.58
C ARG A 5 7.17 16.68 -18.52
N VAL A 6 7.63 16.65 -19.78
CA VAL A 6 7.18 15.65 -20.78
C VAL A 6 7.56 14.24 -20.31
N ARG A 7 8.77 14.08 -19.79
CA ARG A 7 9.27 12.82 -19.23
C ARG A 7 8.48 12.37 -18.01
N ASP A 8 8.21 13.26 -17.06
CA ASP A 8 7.50 12.93 -15.83
C ASP A 8 6.03 12.56 -16.13
N ILE A 9 5.41 13.19 -17.13
CA ILE A 9 4.08 12.81 -17.65
C ILE A 9 4.12 11.43 -18.30
N ALA A 10 5.14 11.13 -19.12
CA ALA A 10 5.27 9.82 -19.76
C ALA A 10 5.43 8.69 -18.72
N LEU A 11 6.23 8.89 -17.67
CA LEU A 11 6.38 7.92 -16.57
C LEU A 11 5.09 7.75 -15.76
N SER A 12 4.38 8.85 -15.50
CA SER A 12 3.07 8.81 -14.84
C SER A 12 2.04 8.05 -15.67
N LEU A 13 2.04 8.24 -16.99
CA LEU A 13 1.20 7.50 -17.93
C LEU A 13 1.58 6.02 -17.98
N MET A 14 2.88 5.67 -17.98
CA MET A 14 3.31 4.27 -17.91
C MET A 14 2.91 3.60 -16.60
N ALA A 15 3.04 4.30 -15.46
CA ALA A 15 2.58 3.79 -14.17
C ALA A 15 1.05 3.59 -14.16
N LEU A 16 0.28 4.54 -14.73
CA LEU A 16 -1.16 4.44 -14.89
C LEU A 16 -1.56 3.27 -15.82
N VAL A 17 -0.83 3.04 -16.91
CA VAL A 17 -1.06 1.91 -17.81
C VAL A 17 -0.71 0.59 -17.13
N GLY A 18 0.37 0.53 -16.37
CA GLY A 18 0.73 -0.64 -15.58
C GLY A 18 -0.31 -0.96 -14.49
N LEU A 19 -0.82 0.06 -13.80
CA LEU A 19 -1.97 -0.03 -12.89
C LEU A 19 -3.22 -0.51 -13.62
N TYR A 20 -3.56 0.07 -14.78
CA TYR A 20 -4.72 -0.35 -15.55
C TYR A 20 -4.62 -1.84 -15.95
N LEU A 21 -3.47 -2.28 -16.46
CA LEU A 21 -3.25 -3.66 -16.88
C LEU A 21 -3.25 -4.65 -15.70
N LEU A 22 -2.86 -4.21 -14.51
CA LEU A 22 -2.86 -5.05 -13.31
C LEU A 22 -4.27 -5.17 -12.68
N TYR A 23 -5.09 -4.13 -12.78
CA TYR A 23 -6.37 -4.01 -12.07
C TYR A 23 -7.59 -4.31 -12.94
N PHE A 24 -7.57 -3.89 -14.21
CA PHE A 24 -8.75 -3.83 -15.07
C PHE A 24 -8.69 -4.71 -16.32
N ALA A 25 -7.59 -5.43 -16.59
CA ALA A 25 -7.53 -6.41 -17.67
C ALA A 25 -8.07 -7.77 -17.19
N PRO A 26 -9.34 -8.12 -17.46
CA PRO A 26 -10.03 -9.20 -16.75
C PRO A 26 -9.76 -10.59 -17.37
N ASP A 27 -9.38 -10.64 -18.66
CA ASP A 27 -9.52 -11.86 -19.47
C ASP A 27 -8.22 -12.39 -20.08
N ARG A 28 -7.08 -11.74 -19.83
CA ARG A 28 -5.78 -12.21 -20.33
C ARG A 28 -4.74 -12.10 -19.23
N ASP A 29 -3.85 -13.09 -19.15
CA ASP A 29 -2.72 -13.17 -18.20
C ASP A 29 -1.63 -12.12 -18.52
N TYR A 30 -2.02 -10.86 -18.67
CA TYR A 30 -1.15 -9.70 -18.80
C TYR A 30 -0.68 -9.18 -17.44
N GLY A 31 -1.00 -9.88 -16.35
CA GLY A 31 -0.55 -9.51 -15.02
C GLY A 31 0.97 -9.40 -14.94
N TRP A 32 1.72 -10.21 -15.70
CA TRP A 32 3.18 -10.08 -15.78
C TRP A 32 3.63 -8.84 -16.58
N ILE A 33 2.89 -8.42 -17.62
CA ILE A 33 3.17 -7.20 -18.41
C ILE A 33 2.86 -5.95 -17.57
N GLY A 34 1.69 -5.91 -16.91
CA GLY A 34 1.33 -4.84 -15.99
C GLY A 34 2.34 -4.69 -14.86
N ASN A 35 2.78 -5.81 -14.28
CA ASN A 35 3.85 -5.83 -13.29
C ASN A 35 5.20 -5.36 -13.86
N ALA A 36 5.60 -5.80 -15.05
CA ALA A 36 6.84 -5.36 -15.69
C ALA A 36 6.83 -3.86 -15.98
N ILE A 37 5.69 -3.31 -16.41
CA ILE A 37 5.52 -1.88 -16.66
C ILE A 37 5.53 -1.09 -15.35
N LEU A 38 4.87 -1.57 -14.28
CA LEU A 38 4.90 -0.93 -12.97
C LEU A 38 6.30 -0.93 -12.37
N ILE A 39 6.96 -2.08 -12.35
CA ILE A 39 8.32 -2.21 -11.83
C ILE A 39 9.27 -1.38 -12.70
N GLY A 40 9.18 -1.47 -14.02
CA GLY A 40 10.02 -0.73 -14.95
C GLY A 40 9.84 0.78 -14.84
N SER A 41 8.60 1.27 -14.79
CA SER A 41 8.32 2.71 -14.59
C SER A 41 8.79 3.20 -13.23
N ALA A 42 8.60 2.42 -12.16
CA ALA A 42 9.14 2.74 -10.84
C ALA A 42 10.68 2.76 -10.84
N TRP A 43 11.33 1.78 -11.48
CA TRP A 43 12.78 1.71 -11.62
C TRP A 43 13.37 2.86 -12.43
N ILE A 44 12.74 3.21 -13.55
CA ILE A 44 13.17 4.32 -14.40
C ILE A 44 12.95 5.64 -13.65
N THR A 45 11.81 5.80 -12.98
CA THR A 45 11.56 6.97 -12.12
C THR A 45 12.61 7.07 -11.03
N PHE A 46 12.94 5.96 -10.37
CA PHE A 46 13.98 5.89 -9.35
C PHE A 46 15.38 6.24 -9.90
N TYR A 47 15.78 5.64 -11.02
CA TYR A 47 17.06 5.91 -11.68
C TYR A 47 17.20 7.37 -12.11
N LEU A 48 16.13 7.98 -12.59
CA LEU A 48 16.13 9.38 -12.99
C LEU A 48 16.10 10.31 -11.78
N TRP A 49 15.40 9.91 -10.71
CA TRP A 49 15.37 10.63 -9.44
C TRP A 49 16.71 10.61 -8.72
N SER A 50 17.44 9.49 -8.73
CA SER A 50 18.78 9.40 -8.14
C SER A 50 19.81 10.29 -8.83
N LYS A 51 19.55 10.68 -10.08
CA LYS A 51 20.38 11.63 -10.84
C LYS A 51 19.92 13.09 -10.76
N SER A 52 18.81 13.37 -10.08
CA SER A 52 18.25 14.72 -9.95
C SER A 52 18.76 15.40 -8.67
N ALA A 53 18.88 16.72 -8.68
CA ALA A 53 19.32 17.48 -7.50
C ALA A 53 18.44 17.19 -6.25
N PRO A 54 19.00 17.31 -5.03
CA PRO A 54 18.24 17.18 -3.78
C PRO A 54 17.02 18.10 -3.77
N LEU A 55 15.97 17.72 -3.04
CA LEU A 55 14.75 18.53 -2.90
C LEU A 55 15.02 19.73 -1.97
N ALA A 56 15.92 20.62 -2.36
CA ALA A 56 16.10 21.90 -1.68
C ALA A 56 14.83 22.75 -1.95
N GLY A 57 14.02 22.97 -0.90
CA GLY A 57 12.87 23.88 -0.95
C GLY A 57 11.47 23.26 -0.85
N LEU A 58 11.33 21.94 -0.60
CA LEU A 58 10.04 21.38 -0.17
C LEU A 58 9.83 21.62 1.33
N SER A 59 8.66 22.12 1.72
CA SER A 59 8.31 22.41 3.12
C SER A 59 7.99 21.16 3.97
N TRP A 60 8.17 19.95 3.44
CA TRP A 60 7.74 18.70 4.07
C TRP A 60 8.96 17.94 4.59
N SER A 61 8.92 17.50 5.86
CA SER A 61 9.98 16.65 6.44
C SER A 61 10.06 15.29 5.73
N LEU A 62 11.20 14.59 5.83
CA LEU A 62 11.34 13.24 5.30
C LEU A 62 10.29 12.29 5.88
N GLY A 63 10.05 12.37 7.19
CA GLY A 63 9.01 11.58 7.87
C GLY A 63 7.61 11.82 7.30
N GLU A 64 7.27 13.07 6.98
CA GLU A 64 5.98 13.40 6.35
C GLU A 64 5.87 12.86 4.91
N GLN A 65 6.94 12.95 4.13
CA GLN A 65 6.95 12.41 2.76
C GLN A 65 6.81 10.88 2.78
N LEU A 66 7.53 10.20 3.66
CA LEU A 66 7.42 8.74 3.86
C LEU A 66 6.00 8.36 4.30
N ALA A 67 5.44 9.02 5.31
CA ALA A 67 4.09 8.74 5.79
C ALA A 67 3.02 8.94 4.70
N THR A 68 3.15 10.00 3.91
CA THR A 68 2.21 10.30 2.83
C THR A 68 2.32 9.28 1.69
N LEU A 69 3.54 8.92 1.30
CA LEU A 69 3.79 7.90 0.29
C LEU A 69 3.24 6.55 0.73
N SER A 70 3.52 6.14 1.96
CA SER A 70 3.02 4.87 2.51
C SER A 70 1.50 4.87 2.64
N LEU A 71 0.88 5.98 3.04
CA LEU A 71 -0.58 6.10 3.06
C LEU A 71 -1.19 5.92 1.66
N ALA A 72 -0.65 6.62 0.66
CA ALA A 72 -1.13 6.51 -0.72
C ALA A 72 -0.96 5.08 -1.25
N PHE A 73 0.21 4.48 -1.00
CA PHE A 73 0.52 3.13 -1.47
C PHE A 73 -0.37 2.06 -0.81
N THR A 74 -0.50 2.09 0.52
CA THR A 74 -1.38 1.17 1.25
C THR A 74 -2.84 1.39 0.86
N GLY A 75 -3.25 2.63 0.55
CA GLY A 75 -4.57 2.93 -0.02
C GLY A 75 -4.82 2.20 -1.33
N VAL A 76 -3.85 2.19 -2.23
CA VAL A 76 -3.92 1.44 -3.49
C VAL A 76 -4.02 -0.07 -3.25
N VAL A 77 -3.23 -0.62 -2.31
CA VAL A 77 -3.29 -2.03 -1.91
C VAL A 77 -4.67 -2.39 -1.33
N ALA A 78 -5.25 -1.52 -0.51
CA ALA A 78 -6.57 -1.74 0.07
C ALA A 78 -7.67 -1.74 -0.99
N VAL A 79 -7.65 -0.79 -1.93
CA VAL A 79 -8.58 -0.75 -3.06
C VAL A 79 -8.43 -2.02 -3.91
N PHE A 80 -7.20 -2.44 -4.22
CA PHE A 80 -6.95 -3.69 -4.94
C PHE A 80 -7.56 -4.90 -4.26
N PHE A 81 -7.28 -5.05 -2.96
CA PHE A 81 -7.74 -6.15 -2.15
C PHE A 81 -9.28 -6.21 -2.15
N VAL A 82 -9.93 -5.08 -1.90
CA VAL A 82 -11.41 -4.98 -1.91
C VAL A 82 -11.99 -5.35 -3.28
N LEU A 83 -11.45 -4.79 -4.37
CA LEU A 83 -11.94 -5.09 -5.72
C LEU A 83 -11.78 -6.57 -6.07
N LYS A 84 -10.66 -7.19 -5.68
CA LYS A 84 -10.43 -8.62 -5.91
C LYS A 84 -11.32 -9.50 -5.04
N MET A 85 -11.50 -9.17 -3.77
CA MET A 85 -12.44 -9.87 -2.90
C MET A 85 -13.87 -9.75 -3.43
N GLN A 86 -14.29 -8.58 -3.90
CA GLN A 86 -15.60 -8.38 -4.52
C GLN A 86 -15.77 -9.22 -5.79
N GLN A 87 -14.76 -9.30 -6.66
CA GLN A 87 -14.76 -10.16 -7.85
C GLN A 87 -14.90 -11.66 -7.49
N MET A 88 -14.40 -12.06 -6.32
CA MET A 88 -14.51 -13.41 -5.79
C MET A 88 -15.80 -13.64 -4.96
N GLY A 89 -16.72 -12.66 -4.90
CA GLY A 89 -17.93 -12.78 -4.10
C GLY A 89 -17.68 -12.75 -2.58
N TRP A 90 -16.61 -12.10 -2.15
CA TRP A 90 -16.16 -12.01 -0.75
C TRP A 90 -15.78 -13.34 -0.11
N GLN A 91 -15.57 -14.38 -0.93
CA GLN A 91 -15.26 -15.73 -0.48
C GLN A 91 -14.17 -16.35 -1.34
N VAL A 92 -13.25 -17.03 -0.67
CA VAL A 92 -12.19 -17.81 -1.28
C VAL A 92 -12.46 -19.28 -0.97
N THR A 93 -12.91 -20.01 -1.98
CA THR A 93 -13.34 -21.41 -1.85
C THR A 93 -12.22 -22.40 -2.14
N ASP A 94 -11.31 -22.05 -3.06
CA ASP A 94 -10.16 -22.87 -3.46
C ASP A 94 -8.97 -21.96 -3.83
N LEU A 95 -7.75 -22.42 -3.57
CA LEU A 95 -6.52 -21.80 -4.07
C LEU A 95 -6.44 -21.76 -5.60
N LYS A 96 -7.14 -22.68 -6.29
CA LYS A 96 -7.25 -22.71 -7.76
C LYS A 96 -8.29 -21.74 -8.31
N GLN A 97 -9.10 -21.10 -7.47
CA GLN A 97 -10.09 -20.13 -7.90
C GLN A 97 -9.41 -19.01 -8.71
N PRO A 98 -9.96 -18.63 -9.88
CA PRO A 98 -9.44 -17.52 -10.66
C PRO A 98 -9.32 -16.26 -9.79
N GLY A 99 -8.15 -15.63 -9.78
CA GLY A 99 -7.90 -14.42 -9.01
C GLY A 99 -7.12 -14.61 -7.70
N VAL A 100 -7.14 -15.78 -7.06
CA VAL A 100 -6.46 -15.99 -5.77
C VAL A 100 -4.94 -15.89 -5.91
N ARG A 101 -4.38 -16.57 -6.91
CA ARG A 101 -2.93 -16.51 -7.19
C ARG A 101 -2.47 -15.11 -7.59
N SER A 102 -3.29 -14.38 -8.35
CA SER A 102 -2.94 -13.01 -8.77
C SER A 102 -3.05 -12.03 -7.61
N LEU A 103 -4.04 -12.20 -6.72
CA LEU A 103 -4.15 -11.43 -5.47
C LEU A 103 -2.88 -11.56 -4.62
N GLY A 104 -2.47 -12.79 -4.30
CA GLY A 104 -1.27 -13.05 -3.50
C GLY A 104 0.00 -12.50 -4.15
N ARG A 105 0.22 -12.81 -5.45
CA ARG A 105 1.38 -12.31 -6.21
C ARG A 105 1.44 -10.77 -6.21
N ASN A 106 0.32 -10.12 -6.49
CA ASN A 106 0.28 -8.66 -6.60
C ASN A 106 0.46 -7.98 -5.25
N ILE A 107 -0.10 -8.52 -4.16
CA ILE A 107 0.17 -8.01 -2.80
C ILE A 107 1.67 -8.07 -2.49
N VAL A 108 2.33 -9.21 -2.75
CA VAL A 108 3.78 -9.37 -2.51
C VAL A 108 4.59 -8.37 -3.36
N LEU A 109 4.26 -8.24 -4.64
CA LEU A 109 4.95 -7.29 -5.52
C LEU A 109 4.75 -5.85 -5.05
N MET A 110 3.55 -5.51 -4.58
CA MET A 110 3.29 -4.19 -4.02
C MET A 110 4.08 -3.96 -2.73
N LEU A 111 4.18 -4.94 -1.83
CA LEU A 111 5.04 -4.83 -0.65
C LEU A 111 6.50 -4.56 -1.04
N VAL A 112 7.06 -5.33 -1.97
CA VAL A 112 8.43 -5.12 -2.47
C VAL A 112 8.60 -3.71 -3.07
N LEU A 113 7.64 -3.29 -3.90
CA LEU A 113 7.68 -1.97 -4.52
C LEU A 113 7.66 -0.85 -3.46
N SER A 114 6.86 -0.97 -2.41
CA SER A 114 6.81 0.01 -1.33
C SER A 114 8.16 0.16 -0.62
N TYR A 115 8.85 -0.95 -0.32
CA TYR A 115 10.17 -0.93 0.28
C TYR A 115 11.21 -0.26 -0.62
N VAL A 116 11.18 -0.55 -1.93
CA VAL A 116 12.09 0.08 -2.90
C VAL A 116 11.85 1.60 -2.94
N LEU A 117 10.58 2.04 -2.98
CA LEU A 117 10.24 3.46 -3.00
C LEU A 117 10.64 4.19 -1.70
N MET A 118 10.46 3.54 -0.54
CA MET A 118 10.89 4.10 0.74
C MET A 118 12.43 4.20 0.82
N ALA A 119 13.14 3.15 0.42
CA ALA A 119 14.61 3.15 0.38
C ALA A 119 15.14 4.22 -0.58
N ALA A 120 14.48 4.39 -1.72
CA ALA A 120 14.77 5.44 -2.68
C ALA A 120 14.63 6.84 -2.10
N LEU A 121 13.53 7.09 -1.37
CA LEU A 121 13.28 8.39 -0.75
C LEU A 121 14.31 8.70 0.35
N ARG A 122 14.67 7.69 1.16
CA ARG A 122 15.72 7.81 2.17
C ARG A 122 17.10 8.08 1.55
N ALA A 123 17.46 7.34 0.51
CA ALA A 123 18.72 7.56 -0.21
C ALA A 123 18.82 8.97 -0.80
N ARG A 124 17.69 9.52 -1.27
CA ARG A 124 17.62 10.90 -1.80
C ARG A 124 17.77 11.97 -0.73
N ALA A 125 17.21 11.75 0.46
CA ALA A 125 17.26 12.71 1.55
C ALA A 125 18.70 12.94 2.09
N GLY A 126 19.63 12.05 1.75
CA GLY A 126 21.03 12.11 2.19
C GLY A 126 21.19 11.63 3.64
N GLN A 127 22.44 11.57 4.12
CA GLN A 127 22.73 11.12 5.49
C GLN A 127 22.38 12.16 6.57
N GLU A 128 22.09 13.40 6.19
CA GLU A 128 21.73 14.49 7.11
C GLU A 128 20.25 14.49 7.49
N ALA A 129 19.40 13.72 6.80
CA ALA A 129 18.00 13.53 7.15
C ALA A 129 17.87 12.54 8.33
N VAL A 130 18.40 12.94 9.49
CA VAL A 130 18.25 12.20 10.74
C VAL A 130 16.80 12.29 11.19
N GLU A 131 16.21 11.15 11.58
CA GLU A 131 14.90 11.13 12.23
C GLU A 131 14.96 11.97 13.51
N ASP A 132 14.31 13.13 13.47
CA ASP A 132 14.15 14.01 14.61
C ASP A 132 13.30 13.30 15.68
N GLU A 133 13.46 13.73 16.93
CA GLU A 133 12.68 13.22 18.06
C GLU A 133 11.17 13.35 17.81
N ARG A 134 10.76 14.41 17.10
CA ARG A 134 9.40 14.61 16.64
C ARG A 134 8.90 13.47 15.74
N ASP A 135 9.69 13.05 14.75
CA ASP A 135 9.28 12.02 13.79
C ASP A 135 9.09 10.67 14.51
N ARG A 136 9.94 10.38 15.51
CA ARG A 136 9.80 9.18 16.37
C ARG A 136 8.53 9.20 17.20
N GLN A 137 8.18 10.34 17.79
CA GLN A 137 6.95 10.46 18.58
C GLN A 137 5.69 10.33 17.73
N ILE A 138 5.70 10.86 16.50
CA ILE A 138 4.60 10.67 15.55
C ILE A 138 4.48 9.19 15.15
N ALA A 139 5.59 8.52 14.85
CA ALA A 139 5.62 7.10 14.53
C ALA A 139 5.09 6.24 15.69
N ALA A 140 5.53 6.50 16.93
CA ALA A 140 5.06 5.78 18.10
C ALA A 140 3.55 5.93 18.33
N ARG A 141 3.01 7.16 18.21
CA ARG A 141 1.57 7.41 18.32
C ARG A 141 0.78 6.76 17.19
N ALA A 142 1.28 6.82 15.96
CA ALA A 142 0.67 6.17 14.81
C ALA A 142 0.62 4.64 14.98
N ALA A 143 1.71 4.02 15.43
CA ALA A 143 1.78 2.58 15.72
C ALA A 143 0.81 2.18 16.83
N ALA A 144 0.66 3.01 17.88
CA ALA A 144 -0.33 2.76 18.92
C ALA A 144 -1.76 2.76 18.37
N HIS A 145 -2.12 3.71 17.50
CA HIS A 145 -3.43 3.71 16.83
C HIS A 145 -3.64 2.48 15.94
N ALA A 146 -2.62 2.09 15.17
CA ALA A 146 -2.66 0.89 14.33
C ALA A 146 -2.90 -0.37 15.17
N HIS A 147 -2.21 -0.49 16.31
CA HIS A 147 -2.37 -1.59 17.23
C HIS A 147 -3.78 -1.65 17.82
N ILE A 148 -4.33 -0.51 18.26
CA ILE A 148 -5.71 -0.43 18.77
C ILE A 148 -6.71 -0.88 17.70
N VAL A 149 -6.58 -0.38 16.47
CA VAL A 149 -7.45 -0.77 15.34
C VAL A 149 -7.37 -2.28 15.09
N LEU A 150 -6.17 -2.83 15.06
CA LEU A 150 -5.97 -4.27 14.84
C LEU A 150 -6.59 -5.11 15.96
N VAL A 151 -6.35 -4.75 17.21
CA VAL A 151 -6.86 -5.48 18.39
C VAL A 151 -8.39 -5.45 18.40
N VAL A 152 -9.00 -4.27 18.21
CA VAL A 152 -10.46 -4.13 18.17
C VAL A 152 -11.05 -4.97 17.02
N ALA A 153 -10.42 -4.94 15.85
CA ALA A 153 -10.88 -5.70 14.70
C ALA A 153 -10.75 -7.23 14.90
N LEU A 154 -9.66 -7.68 15.52
CA LEU A 154 -9.46 -9.10 15.88
C LEU A 154 -10.48 -9.56 16.91
N ILE A 155 -10.77 -8.75 17.94
CA ILE A 155 -11.85 -9.05 18.90
C ILE A 155 -13.18 -9.17 18.17
N GLY A 156 -13.49 -8.23 17.28
CA GLY A 156 -14.69 -8.29 16.44
C GLY A 156 -14.76 -9.59 15.62
N LEU A 157 -13.66 -10.01 15.00
CA LEU A 157 -13.60 -11.26 14.25
C LEU A 157 -13.83 -12.48 15.14
N VAL A 158 -13.19 -12.55 16.31
CA VAL A 158 -13.37 -13.67 17.26
C VAL A 158 -14.80 -13.73 17.77
N LEU A 159 -15.42 -12.59 18.08
CA LEU A 159 -16.83 -12.53 18.48
C LEU A 159 -17.75 -13.03 17.37
N ASN A 160 -17.50 -12.66 16.11
CA ASN A 160 -18.28 -13.17 14.99
C ASN A 160 -18.07 -14.69 14.78
N LEU A 161 -16.86 -15.21 14.97
CA LEU A 161 -16.59 -16.64 14.91
C LEU A 161 -17.31 -17.43 16.01
N GLY A 162 -17.37 -16.88 17.23
CA GLY A 162 -18.03 -17.54 18.36
C GLY A 162 -19.55 -17.38 18.40
N PHE A 163 -20.07 -16.24 17.93
CA PHE A 163 -21.47 -15.83 18.13
C PHE A 163 -22.23 -15.47 16.84
N GLY A 164 -21.59 -15.49 15.66
CA GLY A 164 -22.17 -15.06 14.38
C GLY A 164 -23.19 -16.02 13.76
N GLY A 165 -23.52 -17.12 14.43
CA GLY A 165 -24.48 -18.12 13.97
C GLY A 165 -23.99 -18.99 12.81
N SER A 166 -24.88 -19.87 12.32
CA SER A 166 -24.54 -20.89 11.31
C SER A 166 -24.11 -20.31 9.96
N VAL A 167 -24.68 -19.16 9.58
CA VAL A 167 -24.34 -18.48 8.32
C VAL A 167 -22.89 -17.99 8.35
N PHE A 168 -22.46 -17.32 9.43
CA PHE A 168 -21.07 -16.86 9.55
C PHE A 168 -20.09 -18.04 9.65
N ALA A 169 -20.44 -19.07 10.44
CA ALA A 169 -19.63 -20.28 10.59
C ALA A 169 -19.39 -21.00 9.25
N SER A 170 -20.36 -20.98 8.34
CA SER A 170 -20.22 -21.57 7.00
C SER A 170 -19.14 -20.89 6.14
N TYR A 171 -18.86 -19.61 6.40
CA TYR A 171 -17.81 -18.86 5.71
C TYR A 171 -16.46 -18.93 6.41
N ALA A 172 -16.38 -19.41 7.65
CA ALA A 172 -15.16 -19.45 8.47
C ALA A 172 -14.19 -20.58 8.07
N THR A 173 -13.93 -20.74 6.77
CA THR A 173 -12.90 -21.64 6.27
C THR A 173 -11.51 -21.08 6.57
N PRO A 174 -10.46 -21.92 6.68
CA PRO A 174 -9.09 -21.43 6.88
C PRO A 174 -8.64 -20.42 5.81
N LEU A 175 -9.08 -20.59 4.56
CA LEU A 175 -8.79 -19.67 3.47
C LEU A 175 -9.45 -18.31 3.68
N ASN A 176 -10.74 -18.28 4.02
CA ASN A 176 -11.45 -17.03 4.28
C ASN A 176 -10.88 -16.31 5.51
N ILE A 177 -10.59 -17.06 6.59
CA ILE A 177 -9.96 -16.49 7.79
C ILE A 177 -8.62 -15.84 7.44
N ALA A 178 -7.77 -16.50 6.64
CA ALA A 178 -6.51 -15.91 6.20
C ALA A 178 -6.72 -14.59 5.43
N HIS A 179 -7.70 -14.52 4.52
CA HIS A 179 -8.01 -13.30 3.78
C HIS A 179 -8.60 -12.21 4.68
N TRP A 180 -9.45 -12.57 5.65
CA TRP A 180 -9.95 -11.61 6.64
C TRP A 180 -8.80 -11.03 7.45
N LEU A 181 -7.87 -11.85 7.95
CA LEU A 181 -6.68 -11.39 8.66
C LEU A 181 -5.81 -10.47 7.81
N ILE A 182 -5.62 -10.77 6.52
CA ILE A 182 -4.94 -9.87 5.58
C ILE A 182 -5.69 -8.53 5.47
N GLY A 183 -7.02 -8.56 5.35
CA GLY A 183 -7.85 -7.35 5.30
C GLY A 183 -7.73 -6.50 6.58
N LEU A 184 -7.73 -7.15 7.75
CA LEU A 184 -7.53 -6.46 9.03
C LEU A 184 -6.14 -5.82 9.13
N LEU A 185 -5.10 -6.53 8.66
CA LEU A 185 -3.74 -6.01 8.64
C LEU A 185 -3.62 -4.80 7.70
N ILE A 186 -4.23 -4.84 6.52
CA ILE A 186 -4.26 -3.69 5.61
C ILE A 186 -4.96 -2.50 6.27
N ALA A 187 -6.09 -2.74 6.96
CA ALA A 187 -6.82 -1.69 7.66
C ALA A 187 -6.01 -1.07 8.81
N SER A 188 -5.26 -1.86 9.58
CA SER A 188 -4.39 -1.32 10.64
C SER A 188 -3.24 -0.50 10.09
N ILE A 189 -2.60 -0.95 9.01
CA ILE A 189 -1.51 -0.20 8.34
C ILE A 189 -2.04 1.12 7.75
N LEU A 190 -3.25 1.11 7.18
CA LEU A 190 -3.91 2.34 6.74
C LEU A 190 -4.13 3.32 7.89
N ALA A 191 -4.63 2.83 9.03
CA ALA A 191 -4.83 3.66 10.21
C ALA A 191 -3.51 4.26 10.73
N GLU A 192 -2.42 3.49 10.69
CA GLU A 192 -1.09 3.95 11.05
C GLU A 192 -0.67 5.15 10.19
N HIS A 193 -0.63 4.97 8.87
CA HIS A 193 -0.15 6.02 7.97
C HIS A 193 -1.11 7.21 7.91
N PHE A 194 -2.42 6.97 8.02
CA PHE A 194 -3.40 8.05 8.11
C PHE A 194 -3.17 8.89 9.37
N SER A 195 -2.97 8.24 10.52
CA SER A 195 -2.63 8.90 11.77
C SER A 195 -1.32 9.68 11.68
N ALA A 196 -0.29 9.13 11.05
CA ALA A 196 0.99 9.82 10.88
C ALA A 196 0.81 11.09 10.02
N VAL A 197 0.18 10.98 8.85
CA VAL A 197 -0.10 12.12 7.96
C VAL A 197 -0.97 13.17 8.64
N TRP A 198 -1.99 12.75 9.39
CA TRP A 198 -2.85 13.67 10.14
C TRP A 198 -2.07 14.48 11.17
N GLN A 199 -1.19 13.84 11.94
CA GLN A 199 -0.35 14.51 12.93
C GLN A 199 0.62 15.50 12.28
N TYR A 200 1.31 15.12 11.19
CA TYR A 200 2.17 16.06 10.45
C TYR A 200 1.40 17.28 9.94
N ARG A 201 0.17 17.09 9.43
CA ARG A 201 -0.69 18.20 8.98
C ARG A 201 -1.14 19.09 10.12
N ARG A 202 -1.56 18.50 11.24
CA ARG A 202 -2.01 19.25 12.42
C ARG A 202 -0.90 20.12 13.00
N ASP A 203 0.31 19.59 13.10
CA ASP A 203 1.45 20.33 13.65
C ASP A 203 1.94 21.47 12.74
N ARG A 204 1.51 21.51 11.47
CA ARG A 204 1.81 22.60 10.52
C ARG A 204 0.78 23.72 10.52
N ALA A 205 -0.43 23.45 11.01
CA ALA A 205 -1.55 24.40 11.04
C ALA A 205 -1.53 25.21 12.33
#